data_AF-A0A165T1Y1-F1
#
_entry.id   AF-A0A165T1Y1-F1
#
_cell.length_a   1.000
_cell.length_b   1.000
_cell.length_c   1.000
_cell.angle_alpha   90.00
_cell.angle_beta   90.00
_cell.angle_gamma   90.00
#
_symmetry.space_group_name_H-M   'P 1'
#
loop_
_entity.id
_entity.type
_entity.pdbx_description
1 polymer ?
#
loop_
_entity_poly.entity_id
_entity_poly.type
_entity_poly.pdbx_seq_one_letter_code
_entity_poly.pdbx_strand_id
1 'polypeptide(L)' 'MLAVERRGISIALACRTFGVSERCYRYERRFCDKNAVIADWLVRLTTTNRTWGFGLCFLYLRNIKGFN' A
#
# COMPACT_ATOMS: atom_id res chain seq x y z
N MET A 1 2.06 1.71 -17.76
CA MET A 1 3.43 2.27 -17.95
C MET A 1 3.57 2.53 -19.44
N LEU A 2 3.75 3.79 -19.84
CA LEU A 2 3.57 4.23 -21.23
C LEU A 2 4.43 3.48 -22.26
N ALA A 3 5.57 2.91 -21.85
CA ALA A 3 6.45 2.18 -22.76
C ALA A 3 5.79 0.90 -23.31
N VAL A 4 5.19 0.06 -22.47
CA VAL A 4 4.51 -1.18 -22.91
C VAL A 4 3.24 -0.84 -23.71
N GLU A 5 2.46 0.14 -23.24
CA GLU A 5 1.18 0.52 -23.85
C GLU A 5 1.34 1.28 -25.19
N ARG A 6 2.33 2.17 -25.32
CA ARG A 6 2.52 2.99 -26.54
C ARG A 6 3.50 2.41 -27.54
N ARG A 7 4.46 1.58 -27.10
CA ARG A 7 5.51 1.03 -27.98
C ARG A 7 5.35 -0.47 -28.22
N GLY A 8 4.38 -1.14 -27.58
CA GLY A 8 4.14 -2.57 -27.74
C GLY A 8 5.30 -3.47 -27.30
N ILE A 9 6.21 -2.95 -26.46
CA ILE A 9 7.35 -3.71 -25.97
C ILE A 9 6.96 -4.66 -24.84
N SER A 10 7.68 -5.77 -24.70
CA SER A 10 7.44 -6.73 -23.62
C SER A 10 7.75 -6.12 -22.24
N ILE A 11 7.02 -6.57 -21.21
CA ILE A 11 7.24 -6.15 -19.82
C ILE A 11 8.70 -6.41 -19.39
N ALA A 12 9.27 -7.55 -19.79
CA ALA A 12 10.66 -7.89 -19.51
C ALA A 12 11.64 -6.87 -20.12
N LEU A 13 11.39 -6.41 -21.35
CA LEU A 13 12.23 -5.39 -21.98
C LEU A 13 12.09 -4.05 -21.26
N ALA A 14 10.87 -3.62 -20.96
CA ALA A 14 10.65 -2.40 -20.18
C ALA A 14 11.36 -2.47 -18.81
N CYS A 15 11.22 -3.57 -18.08
CA CYS A 15 11.85 -3.76 -16.78
C CYS A 15 13.39 -3.67 -16.85
N ARG A 16 14.02 -4.28 -17.86
CA ARG A 16 15.46 -4.16 -18.10
C ARG A 16 15.90 -2.73 -18.44
N THR A 17 15.17 -2.05 -19.31
CA THR A 17 15.51 -0.68 -19.75
C THR A 17 15.43 0.33 -18.61
N PHE A 18 14.43 0.19 -17.73
CA PHE A 18 14.20 1.10 -16.62
C PHE A 18 14.83 0.65 -15.29
N GLY A 19 15.52 -0.50 -15.27
CA GLY A 19 16.15 -1.04 -14.07
C GLY A 19 15.16 -1.41 -12.95
N VAL A 20 13.91 -1.72 -13.30
CA VAL A 20 12.87 -2.10 -12.33
C VAL A 20 12.61 -3.60 -12.39
N SER A 21 12.25 -4.20 -11.25
CA SER A 21 11.84 -5.61 -11.25
C SER A 21 10.46 -5.77 -11.87
N GLU A 22 10.18 -6.93 -12.49
CA GLU A 22 8.84 -7.21 -12.99
C GLU A 22 7.77 -7.23 -11.89
N ARG A 23 8.17 -7.51 -10.64
CA ARG A 23 7.27 -7.43 -9.48
C ARG A 23 6.87 -5.99 -9.19
N CYS A 24 7.82 -5.06 -9.25
CA CYS A 24 7.54 -3.63 -9.14
C CYS A 24 6.69 -3.14 -10.31
N TYR A 25 6.94 -3.62 -11.54
CA TYR A 25 6.11 -3.29 -12.69
C TYR A 25 4.66 -3.74 -12.53
N ARG A 26 4.44 -4.97 -12.04
CA ARG A 26 3.11 -5.53 -11.79
C ARG A 26 2.47 -5.02 -10.48
N TYR A 27 3.20 -4.24 -9.68
CA TYR A 27 2.66 -3.70 -8.45
C TYR A 27 1.63 -2.63 -8.78
N GLU A 28 0.36 -3.00 -8.62
CA GLU A 28 -0.73 -2.04 -8.68
C GLU A 28 -0.93 -1.42 -7.31
N ARG A 29 -0.77 -0.10 -7.22
CA ARG A 29 -1.06 0.63 -5.99
C ARG A 29 -2.56 0.52 -5.72
N ARG A 30 -2.93 -0.41 -4.83
CA ARG A 30 -4.30 -0.48 -4.29
C ARG A 30 -4.54 0.71 -3.38
N PHE A 31 -4.82 1.87 -3.98
CA PHE A 31 -5.38 3.00 -3.26
C PHE A 31 -6.86 2.68 -3.02
N CYS A 32 -7.12 1.94 -1.95
CA CYS A 32 -8.47 1.71 -1.48
C CYS A 32 -8.79 2.83 -0.49
N ASP A 33 -9.92 3.53 -0.64
CA ASP A 33 -10.36 4.55 0.31
C ASP A 33 -10.41 4.02 1.75
N LYS A 34 -10.64 2.71 1.90
CA LYS A 34 -10.54 1.98 3.18
C LYS A 34 -9.16 2.13 3.84
N ASN A 35 -8.07 2.12 3.07
CA ASN A 35 -6.71 2.29 3.61
C ASN A 35 -6.49 3.72 4.12
N ALA A 36 -7.11 4.73 3.50
CA ALA A 36 -7.07 6.10 3.99
C ALA A 36 -7.84 6.22 5.33
N VAL A 37 -9.00 5.57 5.44
CA VAL A 37 -9.77 5.50 6.70
C VAL A 37 -8.97 4.80 7.81
N ILE A 38 -8.33 3.66 7.51
CA ILE A 38 -7.47 2.95 8.48
C ILE A 38 -6.30 3.84 8.92
N ALA A 39 -5.68 4.58 8.00
CA ALA A 39 -4.59 5.49 8.32
C ALA A 39 -5.04 6.61 9.28
N ASP A 40 -6.19 7.24 9.02
CA ASP A 40 -6.74 8.28 9.89
C ASP A 40 -7.06 7.74 11.29
N TRP A 41 -7.66 6.54 11.37
CA TRP A 41 -7.91 5.87 12.64
C TRP A 41 -6.63 5.52 13.41
N LEU A 42 -5.58 5.05 12.73
CA LEU A 42 -4.29 4.76 13.34
C LEU A 42 -3.65 6.02 13.92
N VAL A 43 -3.70 7.14 13.20
CA VAL A 43 -3.19 8.43 13.69
C VAL A 43 -3.94 8.83 14.97
N ARG A 44 -5.28 8.82 14.94
CA ARG A 44 -6.09 9.17 16.12
C ARG A 44 -5.84 8.25 17.31
N LEU A 45 -5.71 6.94 17.09
CA LEU A 45 -5.46 5.97 18.16
C LEU A 45 -4.07 6.12 18.77
N THR A 46 -3.04 6.35 17.96
CA THR A 46 -1.67 6.53 18.44
C THR A 46 -1.49 7.87 19.16
N THR A 47 -2.22 8.92 18.77
CA THR A 47 -2.21 10.20 19.52
C THR A 47 -2.97 10.10 20.84
N THR A 48 -4.08 9.37 20.87
CA THR A 48 -4.95 9.25 22.07
C THR A 48 -4.36 8.28 23.08
N ASN A 49 -3.87 7.12 22.63
CA ASN A 49 -3.35 6.05 23.48
C ASN A 49 -1.82 5.94 23.36
N ARG A 50 -1.11 6.92 23.94
CA ARG A 50 0.37 7.00 23.87
C ARG A 50 1.10 5.78 24.45
N THR A 51 0.45 4.95 25.26
CA THR A 51 1.03 3.76 25.90
C THR A 51 0.87 2.48 25.08
N TRP A 52 -0.04 2.44 24.10
CA TRP A 52 -0.35 1.23 23.34
C TRP A 52 0.71 0.93 22.26
N GLY A 53 1.41 1.95 21.77
CA GLY A 53 2.31 1.80 20.64
C GLY A 53 1.58 1.37 19.36
N PHE A 54 2.28 1.39 18.23
CA PHE A 54 1.65 1.16 16.93
C PHE A 54 1.01 -0.23 16.79
N GLY A 55 1.68 -1.27 17.29
CA GLY A 55 1.22 -2.65 17.15
C GLY A 55 -0.14 -2.92 17.80
N LEU A 56 -0.37 -2.40 19.02
CA LEU A 56 -1.67 -2.56 19.70
C LEU A 56 -2.75 -1.71 19.02
N CYS A 57 -2.44 -0.51 18.52
CA CYS A 57 -3.39 0.29 17.75
C CYS A 57 -3.83 -0.43 16.46
N PHE A 58 -2.89 -1.08 15.76
CA PHE A 58 -3.19 -1.89 14.58
C PHE A 58 -4.04 -3.13 14.92
N LEU A 59 -3.67 -3.86 15.97
CA LEU A 59 -4.42 -5.04 16.42
C LEU A 59 -5.84 -4.68 16.86
N TYR A 60 -6.03 -3.53 17.52
CA TYR A 60 -7.34 -3.01 17.88
C TYR A 60 -8.22 -2.76 16.63
N LEU A 61 -7.67 -2.09 15.62
CA LEU A 61 -8.43 -1.82 14.39
C LEU A 61 -8.79 -3.10 13.64
N ARG A 62 -7.88 -4.06 13.60
CA ARG A 62 -8.10 -5.34 12.93
C ARG A 62 -9.11 -6.22 13.66
N ASN A 63 -8.94 -6.40 14.97
CA ASN A 63 -9.67 -7.40 15.73
C ASN A 63 -10.98 -6.88 16.33
N ILE A 64 -11.04 -5.59 16.68
CA ILE A 64 -12.21 -5.00 17.36
C ILE A 64 -13.05 -4.18 16.37
N LYS A 65 -12.42 -3.34 15.55
CA LYS A 65 -13.13 -2.54 14.55
C LYS A 65 -13.39 -3.29 13.23
N GLY A 66 -12.75 -4.45 13.03
CA GLY A 66 -12.98 -5.30 11.85
C GLY A 66 -12.40 -4.75 10.54
N PHE A 67 -11.44 -3.82 10.61
CA PHE A 67 -10.73 -3.37 9.42
C PHE A 67 -9.80 -4.48 8.90
N ASN A 68 -9.78 -4.67 7.58
CA ASN A 68 -8.95 -5.67 6.87
C ASN A 68 -8.31 -5.02 5.65
#